data_AF-A0A1F6A579-F1
#
_entry.id   AF-A0A1F6A579-F1
#
_cell.length_a   1.000
_cell.length_b   1.000
_cell.length_c   1.000
_cell.angle_alpha   90.00
_cell.angle_beta   90.00
_cell.angle_gamma   90.00
#
_symmetry.space_group_name_H-M   'P 1'
#
loop_
_entity.id
_entity.type
_entity.pdbx_description
1 polymer ?
#
loop_
_entity_poly.entity_id
_entity_poly.type
_entity_poly.pdbx_seq_one_letter_code
_entity_poly.pdbx_strand_id
1 'polypeptide(L)'
;MTLVRTQINLEEEQYHILLAESKRQNRSIADLVRESVNKQFLKKREKYDIFSLLIKHAVDFKKINPKIPSDIAENHDEYLYGKKSKWAYLMQKPKKHTKNKT
;
A
#
# COMPACT_ATOMS: atom_id res chain seq x y z
N MET A 1 -5.68 19.83 -14.90
CA MET A 1 -4.40 19.08 -14.84
C MET A 1 -3.39 19.81 -15.69
N THR A 2 -2.20 20.06 -15.16
CA THR A 2 -1.11 20.71 -15.89
C THR A 2 -0.34 19.69 -16.73
N LEU A 3 -0.07 20.00 -18.00
CA LEU A 3 0.75 19.16 -18.87
C LEU A 3 2.24 19.38 -18.55
N VAL A 4 2.93 18.33 -18.14
CA VAL A 4 4.38 18.35 -17.92
C VAL A 4 5.07 17.70 -19.11
N ARG A 5 6.05 18.41 -19.70
CA ARG A 5 6.89 17.85 -20.76
C ARG A 5 8.01 17.04 -20.10
N THR A 6 8.06 15.75 -20.44
CA THR A 6 9.09 14.82 -19.96
C THR A 6 9.86 14.28 -21.15
N GLN A 7 11.19 14.24 -21.05
CA GLN A 7 12.06 13.59 -22.02
C GLN A 7 12.41 12.20 -21.50
N ILE A 8 12.29 11.20 -22.37
CA ILE A 8 12.64 9.81 -22.07
C ILE A 8 13.55 9.30 -23.19
N ASN A 9 14.53 8.48 -22.83
CA ASN A 9 15.32 7.77 -23.81
C ASN A 9 14.64 6.44 -24.13
N LEU A 10 14.53 6.10 -25.41
CA LEU A 10 13.95 4.84 -25.88
C LEU A 10 14.99 4.12 -26.71
N GLU A 11 14.96 2.79 -26.67
CA GLU A 11 15.73 1.98 -27.62
C GLU A 11 15.15 2.19 -29.04
N GLU A 12 16.00 2.08 -30.05
CA GLU A 12 15.64 2.36 -31.44
C GLU A 12 14.48 1.47 -31.92
N GLU A 13 14.51 0.18 -31.58
CA GLU A 13 13.43 -0.77 -31.86
C GLU A 13 12.09 -0.34 -31.26
N GLN A 14 12.10 0.13 -30.01
CA GLN A 14 10.90 0.59 -29.31
C GLN A 14 10.32 1.84 -29.97
N TYR A 15 11.19 2.75 -30.41
CA TYR A 15 10.77 3.95 -31.14
C TYR A 15 10.15 3.61 -32.49
N HIS A 16 10.71 2.66 -33.23
CA HIS A 16 10.14 2.20 -34.50
C HIS A 16 8.76 1.56 -34.34
N ILE A 17 8.57 0.75 -33.30
CA ILE A 17 7.26 0.16 -32.99
C ILE A 17 6.23 1.27 -32.69
N LEU A 18 6.60 2.27 -31.89
CA LEU A 18 5.74 3.41 -31.58
C LEU A 18 5.36 4.23 -32.82
N LEU A 19 6.32 4.46 -33.72
CA LEU A 19 6.07 5.14 -34.99
C LEU A 19 5.11 4.35 -35.90
N ALA A 20 5.29 3.03 -36.00
CA ALA A 20 4.42 2.18 -36.79
C ALA A 20 2.98 2.19 -36.24
N GLU A 21 2.81 2.08 -34.93
CA GLU A 21 1.50 2.15 -34.28
C GLU A 21 0.85 3.54 -34.40
N SER A 22 1.65 4.62 -34.30
CA SER A 22 1.17 5.98 -34.51
C SER A 22 0.56 6.17 -35.89
N LYS A 23 1.22 5.65 -36.94
CA LYS A 23 0.71 5.68 -38.32
C LYS A 23 -0.53 4.80 -38.48
N ARG A 24 -0.52 3.59 -37.92
CA ARG A 24 -1.64 2.65 -38.00
C ARG A 24 -2.91 3.20 -37.37
N GLN A 25 -2.80 3.94 -36.27
CA GLN A 25 -3.93 4.47 -35.51
C GLN A 25 -4.28 5.93 -35.84
N ASN A 26 -3.50 6.61 -36.70
CA ASN A 26 -3.62 8.05 -36.95
C ASN A 26 -3.66 8.89 -35.66
N ARG A 27 -2.79 8.55 -34.71
CA ARG A 27 -2.68 9.24 -33.40
C ARG A 27 -1.26 9.73 -33.17
N SER A 28 -1.11 10.77 -32.35
CA SER A 28 0.21 11.24 -31.95
C SER A 28 0.93 10.21 -31.08
N ILE A 29 2.26 10.14 -31.21
CA ILE A 29 3.10 9.28 -30.36
C ILE A 29 2.87 9.62 -28.89
N ALA A 30 2.75 10.90 -28.56
CA ALA A 30 2.52 11.36 -27.19
C ALA A 30 1.22 10.80 -26.60
N ASP A 31 0.15 10.73 -27.38
CA ASP A 31 -1.13 10.18 -26.90
C ASP A 31 -1.05 8.67 -26.70
N LEU A 32 -0.38 7.95 -27.60
CA LEU A 32 -0.14 6.51 -27.45
C LEU A 32 0.70 6.19 -26.20
N VAL A 33 1.73 6.99 -25.93
CA VAL A 33 2.57 6.85 -24.73
C VAL A 33 1.75 7.14 -23.48
N ARG A 34 0.96 8.23 -23.44
CA ARG A 34 0.07 8.54 -22.31
C ARG A 34 -0.93 7.43 -22.06
N GLU A 35 -1.56 6.89 -23.11
CA GLU A 35 -2.52 5.80 -23.01
C GLU A 35 -1.87 4.54 -22.43
N SER A 36 -0.67 4.19 -22.91
CA SER A 36 0.10 3.05 -22.43
C SER A 36 0.47 3.18 -20.96
N VAL A 37 0.97 4.36 -20.56
CA VAL A 37 1.29 4.68 -19.15
C VAL A 37 0.04 4.61 -18.28
N ASN A 38 -1.07 5.22 -18.71
CA ASN A 38 -2.32 5.18 -17.96
C ASN A 38 -2.85 3.75 -17.78
N LYS A 39 -2.79 2.93 -18.84
CA LYS A 39 -3.22 1.52 -18.77
C LYS A 39 -2.37 0.69 -17.82
N GLN A 40 -1.05 0.86 -17.82
CA GLN A 40 -0.16 0.05 -16.97
C GLN A 40 -0.12 0.52 -15.52
N PHE A 41 -0.09 1.83 -15.29
CA PHE A 41 0.17 2.39 -13.96
C PHE A 41 -1.10 2.85 -13.23
N LEU A 42 -2.13 3.34 -13.93
CA LEU A 42 -3.35 3.84 -13.27
C LEU A 42 -4.41 2.75 -13.06
N LYS A 43 -4.48 1.71 -13.91
CA LYS A 43 -5.41 0.59 -13.68
C LYS A 43 -5.04 -0.27 -12.47
N LYS A 44 -3.81 -0.19 -11.96
CA LYS A 44 -3.37 -0.98 -10.78
C LYS A 44 -3.70 -0.36 -9.44
N ARG A 45 -4.32 0.83 -9.40
CA ARG A 45 -4.96 1.33 -8.18
C ARG A 45 -6.41 0.87 -8.16
N GLU A 46 -6.63 -0.44 -8.10
CA GLU A 46 -7.82 -0.88 -7.36
C GLU A 46 -7.67 -0.23 -5.99
N LYS A 47 -8.58 0.67 -5.66
CA LYS A 47 -8.73 1.17 -4.30
C LYS A 47 -9.03 -0.06 -3.48
N TYR A 48 -8.01 -0.74 -2.98
CA TYR A 48 -8.17 -1.57 -1.81
C TYR A 48 -8.70 -0.62 -0.76
N ASP A 49 -10.00 -0.69 -0.55
CA ASP A 49 -10.62 -0.03 0.59
C ASP A 49 -9.92 -0.64 1.79
N ILE A 50 -9.00 0.12 2.38
CA ILE A 50 -8.10 -0.34 3.45
C ILE A 50 -8.94 -0.92 4.59
N PHE A 51 -10.15 -0.37 4.80
CA PHE A 51 -11.15 -0.90 5.71
C PHE A 51 -11.61 -2.31 5.33
N SER A 52 -11.91 -2.57 4.05
CA SER A 52 -12.31 -3.90 3.59
C SER A 52 -11.20 -4.95 3.77
N LEU A 53 -9.93 -4.56 3.59
CA LEU A 53 -8.77 -5.44 3.81
C LEU A 53 -8.58 -5.73 5.31
N LEU A 54 -8.66 -4.70 6.15
CA LEU A 54 -8.56 -4.81 7.61
C LEU A 54 -9.70 -5.67 8.19
N ILE A 55 -10.93 -5.49 7.71
CA ILE A 55 -12.10 -6.28 8.14
C ILE A 55 -11.91 -7.76 7.76
N LYS A 56 -11.45 -8.06 6.53
CA LYS A 56 -11.15 -9.44 6.13
C LYS A 56 -10.11 -10.09 7.04
N HIS A 57 -9.01 -9.37 7.32
CA HIS A 57 -8.00 -9.87 8.25
C HIS A 57 -8.56 -10.07 9.67
N ALA A 58 -9.36 -9.13 10.20
CA ALA A 58 -9.96 -9.28 11.53
C ALA A 58 -10.89 -10.51 11.64
N VAL A 59 -11.69 -10.78 10.60
CA VAL A 59 -12.58 -11.95 10.55
C VAL A 59 -11.78 -13.25 10.48
N ASP A 60 -10.73 -13.30 9.67
CA ASP A 60 -9.88 -14.48 9.55
C ASP A 60 -9.08 -14.74 10.82
N PHE A 61 -8.60 -13.69 11.50
CA PHE A 61 -7.94 -13.82 12.80
C PHE A 61 -8.89 -14.34 13.89
N LYS A 62 -10.16 -13.90 13.92
CA LYS A 62 -11.17 -14.40 14.87
C LYS A 62 -11.49 -15.88 14.65
N LYS A 63 -11.46 -16.36 13.41
CA LYS A 63 -11.63 -17.79 13.11
C LYS A 63 -10.43 -18.62 13.58
N ILE A 64 -9.22 -18.08 13.47
CA ILE A 64 -7.97 -18.79 13.83
C ILE A 64 -7.72 -18.76 15.35
N ASN A 65 -8.16 -17.70 16.05
CA ASN A 65 -7.93 -17.56 17.49
C ASN A 65 -9.19 -17.04 18.21
N PRO A 66 -9.97 -17.90 18.88
CA PRO A 66 -11.24 -17.53 19.51
C PRO A 66 -11.09 -16.68 20.78
N LYS A 67 -9.88 -16.49 21.31
CA LYS A 67 -9.57 -15.67 22.50
C LYS A 67 -9.09 -14.25 22.13
N ILE A 68 -9.68 -13.63 21.11
CA ILE A 68 -9.39 -12.24 20.75
C ILE A 68 -10.28 -11.30 21.58
N PRO A 69 -9.75 -10.18 22.12
CA PRO A 69 -10.53 -9.17 22.84
C PRO A 69 -11.62 -8.56 21.94
N SER A 70 -12.70 -8.06 22.56
CA SER A 70 -13.78 -7.39 21.82
C SER A 70 -13.30 -6.15 21.07
N ASP A 71 -12.22 -5.53 21.53
CA ASP A 71 -11.59 -4.38 20.90
C ASP A 71 -10.18 -4.77 20.39
N ILE A 72 -10.00 -4.67 19.08
CA ILE A 72 -8.74 -4.99 18.40
C ILE A 72 -7.67 -3.93 18.74
N ALA A 73 -8.09 -2.73 19.15
CA ALA A 73 -7.20 -1.68 19.60
C ALA A 73 -6.58 -1.95 20.98
N GLU A 74 -7.06 -2.91 21.76
CA GLU A 74 -6.47 -3.22 23.08
C GLU A 74 -5.10 -3.91 22.96
N ASN A 75 -4.90 -4.73 21.92
CA ASN A 75 -3.68 -5.54 21.73
C ASN A 75 -3.07 -5.38 20.33
N HIS A 76 -3.34 -4.25 19.65
CA HIS A 76 -2.84 -3.97 18.30
C HIS A 76 -1.32 -4.16 18.18
N ASP A 77 -0.56 -3.83 19.22
CA ASP A 77 0.90 -4.01 19.26
C ASP A 77 1.33 -5.48 19.27
N GLU A 78 0.60 -6.35 19.99
CA GLU A 78 0.88 -7.80 19.97
C GLU A 78 0.59 -8.38 18.58
N TYR A 79 -0.43 -7.87 17.89
CA TYR A 79 -0.79 -8.32 16.55
C TYR A 79 0.18 -7.83 15.47
N LEU A 80 0.65 -6.60 15.58
CA LEU A 80 1.57 -6.02 14.60
C LEU A 80 3.00 -6.53 14.78
N TYR A 81 3.45 -6.71 16.02
CA TYR A 81 4.86 -6.97 16.31
C TYR A 81 5.15 -8.36 16.88
N GLY A 82 4.13 -9.05 17.42
CA GLY A 82 4.26 -10.37 18.03
C GLY A 82 4.69 -10.33 19.50
N LYS A 83 4.23 -11.32 20.28
CA LYS A 83 4.39 -11.42 21.75
C LYS A 83 5.84 -11.43 22.27
N LYS A 84 6.81 -11.67 21.40
CA LYS A 84 8.26 -11.70 21.70
C LYS A 84 9.05 -10.62 20.95
N SER A 85 8.38 -9.61 20.41
CA SER A 85 9.05 -8.56 19.66
C SER A 85 10.03 -7.78 20.52
N LYS A 86 11.17 -7.43 19.93
CA LYS A 86 12.11 -6.44 20.45
C LYS A 86 11.51 -5.02 20.50
N TRP A 87 10.23 -4.83 20.23
CA TRP A 87 9.56 -3.53 20.34
C TRP A 87 8.43 -3.53 21.37
N ALA A 88 8.07 -4.71 21.90
CA ALA A 88 7.00 -4.87 22.90
C ALA A 88 7.34 -4.23 24.27
N TYR A 89 8.62 -3.99 24.57
CA TYR A 89 9.05 -3.39 25.83
C TYR A 89 8.97 -1.85 25.86
N LEU A 90 8.83 -1.18 24.70
CA LEU A 90 8.86 0.29 24.63
C LEU A 90 7.67 0.97 25.32
N MET A 91 6.60 0.22 25.60
CA MET A 91 5.40 0.73 26.26
C MET A 91 5.05 -0.01 27.55
N GLN A 92 5.97 -0.81 28.11
CA GLN A 92 5.77 -1.31 29.48
C GLN A 92 5.65 -0.10 30.42
N LYS A 93 4.45 0.09 30.99
CA LYS A 93 4.12 1.23 31.85
C LYS A 93 5.26 1.49 32.84
N PRO A 94 5.71 2.76 33.01
CA PRO A 94 6.72 3.06 34.01
C PRO A 94 6.26 2.51 35.37
N LYS A 95 7.14 1.74 36.03
CA LYS A 95 6.87 1.14 37.34
C LYS A 95 6.30 2.22 38.25
N LYS A 96 5.08 2.01 38.75
CA LYS A 96 4.42 2.95 39.68
C LYS A 96 5.39 3.21 40.84
N HIS A 97 5.82 4.46 41.01
CA HIS A 97 6.55 4.88 42.19
C HIS A 97 5.63 4.68 43.39
N THR A 98 5.91 3.67 44.22
CA THR A 98 5.28 3.52 45.52
C THR A 98 5.73 4.70 46.37
N LYS A 99 4.82 5.64 46.62
CA LYS A 99 5.02 6.64 47.69
C LYS A 99 4.98 5.88 49.01
N ASN A 100 6.12 5.79 49.68
CA ASN A 100 6.19 5.35 51.07
C ASN A 100 5.29 6.26 51.90
N LYS A 101 4.29 5.69 52.57
CA LYS A 101 3.52 6.38 53.59
C LYS A 101 4.35 6.37 54.87
N THR A 102 4.81 7.56 55.28
CA THR A 102 5.10 7.90 56.68
C THR A 102 3.84 7.81 57.51
#